data_AF-A0A349HSF4-F1
#
_entry.id   AF-A0A349HSF4-F1
#
_cell.length_a   1.000
_cell.length_b   1.000
_cell.length_c   1.000
_cell.angle_alpha   90.00
_cell.angle_beta   90.00
_cell.angle_gamma   90.00
#
_symmetry.space_group_name_H-M   'P 1'
#
loop_
_entity.id
_entity.type
_entity.pdbx_description
1 polymer ?
#
loop_
_entity_poly.entity_id
_entity_poly.type
_entity_poly.pdbx_seq_one_letter_code
_entity_poly.pdbx_strand_id
1 'polypeptide(L)'
;EKISRAKILNIIGSYKKGEHLDNPKINKYIIYDKINQANIKFDKQTNVCMDGEIYTYNELNISTEKNALKFWIPKGVQLQTQQIENHSFV
;
A
#
# COMPACT_ATOMS: atom_id res chain seq x y z
N GLU A 1 19.28 3.50 6.17
CA GLU A 1 19.69 4.87 6.56
C GLU A 1 18.61 5.54 7.39
N LYS A 2 18.96 6.44 8.31
CA LYS A 2 17.97 7.24 9.05
C LYS A 2 17.50 8.41 8.17
N ILE A 3 16.18 8.54 7.96
CA ILE A 3 15.59 9.65 7.22
C ILE A 3 15.42 10.84 8.19
N SER A 4 15.84 12.04 7.79
CA SER A 4 15.67 13.26 8.60
C SER A 4 14.20 13.71 8.64
N ARG A 5 13.80 14.40 9.72
CA ARG A 5 12.42 14.92 9.90
C ARG A 5 11.96 15.80 8.74
N ALA A 6 12.83 16.72 8.28
CA ALA A 6 12.54 17.59 7.14
C ALA A 6 12.28 16.79 5.85
N LYS A 7 12.99 15.68 5.66
CA LYS A 7 12.82 14.81 4.51
C LYS A 7 11.54 14.00 4.58
N ILE A 8 11.14 13.54 5.77
CA ILE A 8 9.82 12.92 6.00
C ILE A 8 8.69 13.91 5.64
N LEU A 9 8.79 15.17 6.06
CA LEU A 9 7.78 16.19 5.72
C LEU A 9 7.67 16.39 4.20
N ASN A 10 8.78 16.40 3.48
CA ASN A 10 8.79 16.49 2.02
C ASN A 10 8.15 15.25 1.36
N ILE A 11 8.43 14.05 1.88
CA ILE A 11 7.82 12.80 1.38
C ILE A 11 6.30 12.85 1.56
N ILE A 12 5.83 13.23 2.75
CA ILE A 12 4.40 13.37 3.04
C ILE A 12 3.74 14.38 2.11
N GLY A 13 4.42 15.51 1.84
CA GLY A 13 3.92 16.54 0.93
C GLY A 13 3.69 16.03 -0.49
N SER A 14 4.63 15.24 -1.03
CA SER A 14 4.50 14.66 -2.38
C SER A 14 3.50 13.49 -2.42
N TYR A 15 3.45 12.67 -1.37
CA TYR A 15 2.44 11.61 -1.22
C TYR A 15 1.02 12.15 -1.32
N LYS A 16 0.72 13.23 -0.61
CA LYS A 16 -0.60 13.90 -0.65
C LYS A 16 -0.98 14.43 -2.03
N LYS A 17 0.00 14.70 -2.90
CA LYS A 17 -0.22 15.16 -4.28
C LYS A 17 -0.31 14.03 -5.30
N GLY A 18 -0.01 12.79 -4.89
CA GLY A 18 0.02 11.62 -5.78
C GLY A 18 1.36 11.42 -6.52
N GLU A 19 2.38 12.23 -6.28
CA GLU A 19 3.65 12.23 -7.05
C GLU A 19 4.73 11.28 -6.45
N HIS A 20 4.37 10.42 -5.50
CA HIS A 20 5.33 9.68 -4.68
C HIS A 20 6.11 8.58 -5.43
N LEU A 21 5.57 8.09 -6.55
CA LEU A 21 6.23 7.12 -7.42
C LEU A 21 7.07 7.80 -8.52
N ASP A 22 6.64 8.96 -8.99
CA ASP A 22 7.29 9.67 -10.10
C ASP A 22 8.43 10.59 -9.65
N ASN A 23 8.38 11.08 -8.41
CA ASN A 23 9.37 12.03 -7.92
C ASN A 23 10.71 11.31 -7.62
N PRO A 24 11.80 11.59 -8.38
CA PRO A 24 13.07 10.87 -8.23
C PRO A 24 13.73 11.08 -6.86
N LYS A 25 13.39 12.17 -6.16
CA LYS A 25 13.91 12.46 -4.82
C LYS A 25 13.30 11.56 -3.74
N ILE A 26 12.15 10.96 -4.03
CA ILE A 26 11.29 10.23 -3.09
C ILE A 26 11.22 8.74 -3.44
N ASN A 27 11.15 8.40 -4.73
CA ASN A 27 11.08 7.01 -5.21
C ASN A 27 12.22 6.15 -4.62
N LYS A 28 13.43 6.69 -4.46
CA LYS A 28 14.54 5.98 -3.79
C LYS A 28 14.29 5.53 -2.34
N TYR A 29 13.22 5.98 -1.69
CA TYR A 29 12.82 5.59 -0.33
C TYR A 29 11.52 4.79 -0.28
N ILE A 30 10.85 4.60 -1.42
CA ILE A 30 9.56 3.94 -1.51
C ILE A 30 9.70 2.76 -2.45
N ILE A 31 9.39 1.57 -1.95
CA ILE A 31 9.29 0.38 -2.78
C ILE A 31 7.80 0.17 -3.04
N TYR A 32 7.44 0.04 -4.31
CA TYR A 32 6.08 -0.28 -4.73
C TYR A 32 6.11 -1.60 -5.50
N ASP A 33 5.30 -2.55 -5.06
CA ASP A 33 5.17 -3.85 -5.69
C ASP A 33 3.70 -4.28 -5.72
N LYS A 34 3.31 -5.02 -6.75
CA LYS A 34 1.96 -5.56 -6.95
C LYS A 34 1.98 -7.06 -6.67
N ILE A 35 1.58 -7.45 -5.46
CA ILE A 35 1.58 -8.84 -4.99
C ILE A 35 0.19 -9.28 -4.55
N ASN A 36 -0.09 -10.58 -4.66
CA ASN A 36 -1.33 -11.21 -4.19
C ASN A 36 -1.21 -11.78 -2.77
N GLN A 37 0.01 -11.93 -2.26
CA GLN A 37 0.31 -12.45 -0.94
C GLN A 37 1.57 -11.80 -0.38
N ALA A 38 1.55 -11.49 0.92
CA ALA A 38 2.68 -10.97 1.67
C ALA A 38 2.82 -11.70 3.02
N ASN A 39 4.04 -12.10 3.35
CA ASN A 39 4.43 -12.55 4.68
C ASN A 39 5.35 -11.49 5.30
N ILE A 40 4.95 -10.95 6.45
CA ILE A 40 5.69 -9.89 7.14
C ILE A 40 6.03 -10.41 8.54
N LYS A 41 7.33 -10.49 8.84
CA LYS A 41 7.85 -10.87 10.15
C LYS A 41 8.47 -9.66 10.84
N PHE A 42 8.18 -9.51 12.12
CA PHE A 42 8.71 -8.43 12.95
C PHE A 42 9.65 -9.02 14.00
N ASP A 43 10.80 -8.37 14.21
CA ASP A 43 11.77 -8.78 15.25
C ASP A 43 11.19 -8.68 16.67
N LYS A 44 10.14 -7.89 16.84
CA LYS A 44 9.42 -7.69 18.10
C LYS A 44 7.94 -7.53 17.85
N GLN A 45 7.17 -7.72 18.91
CA GLN A 45 5.74 -7.47 18.93
C GLN A 45 5.44 -6.03 18.46
N THR A 46 4.70 -5.92 17.35
CA THR A 46 4.50 -4.68 16.61
C THR A 46 3.01 -4.39 16.42
N ASN A 47 2.63 -3.14 16.62
CA ASN A 47 1.27 -2.68 16.37
C ASN A 47 1.07 -2.46 14.86
N VAL A 48 0.03 -3.08 14.32
CA VAL A 48 -0.37 -3.01 12.91
C VAL A 48 -1.78 -2.42 12.86
N CYS A 49 -2.01 -1.50 11.93
CA CYS A 49 -3.32 -0.94 11.65
C CYS A 49 -3.90 -1.61 10.39
N MET A 50 -5.10 -2.17 10.48
CA MET A 50 -5.83 -2.77 9.36
C MET A 50 -7.25 -2.20 9.39
N ASP A 51 -7.67 -1.50 8.33
CA ASP A 51 -8.97 -0.82 8.20
C ASP A 51 -9.35 0.21 9.29
N GLY A 52 -8.37 0.62 10.10
CA GLY A 52 -8.56 1.60 11.19
C GLY A 52 -8.48 0.97 12.58
N GLU A 53 -8.56 -0.35 12.67
CA GLU A 53 -8.37 -1.10 13.89
C GLU A 53 -6.89 -1.41 14.13
N ILE A 54 -6.47 -1.38 15.41
CA ILE A 54 -5.10 -1.65 15.83
C ILE A 54 -5.03 -3.05 16.41
N TYR A 55 -4.10 -3.84 15.88
CA TYR A 55 -3.79 -5.19 16.33
C TYR A 55 -2.30 -5.31 16.63
N THR A 56 -1.92 -6.35 17.37
CA THR A 56 -0.55 -6.55 17.79
C THR A 56 -0.06 -7.93 17.34
N TYR A 57 0.95 -7.97 16.47
CA TYR A 57 1.47 -9.20 15.86
C TYR A 57 3.01 -9.28 15.89
N ASN A 58 3.52 -10.51 15.81
CA ASN A 58 4.93 -10.79 15.54
C ASN A 58 5.14 -11.25 14.08
N GLU A 59 4.09 -11.80 13.47
CA GLU A 59 4.06 -12.24 12.07
C GLU A 59 2.66 -11.98 11.51
N LEU A 60 2.60 -11.55 10.25
CA LEU A 60 1.38 -11.24 9.54
C LEU A 60 1.42 -11.88 8.15
N ASN A 61 0.38 -12.65 7.83
CA ASN A 61 0.16 -13.24 6.52
C ASN A 61 -1.06 -12.59 5.89
N ILE A 62 -0.87 -11.91 4.76
CA ILE A 62 -1.94 -11.21 4.03
C ILE A 62 -2.05 -11.83 2.65
N SER A 63 -3.27 -12.12 2.20
CA SER A 63 -3.56 -12.51 0.83
C SER A 63 -4.77 -11.75 0.29
N THR A 64 -4.82 -11.55 -1.02
CA THR A 64 -5.98 -10.98 -1.71
C THR A 64 -6.86 -12.10 -2.24
N GLU A 65 -8.15 -12.07 -1.90
CA GLU A 65 -9.14 -13.00 -2.44
C GLU A 65 -9.93 -12.35 -3.59
N LYS A 66 -10.05 -13.08 -4.70
CA LYS A 66 -10.77 -12.59 -5.88
C LYS A 66 -12.28 -12.71 -5.67
N ASN A 67 -13.00 -11.60 -5.80
CA ASN A 67 -14.47 -11.56 -5.71
C ASN A 67 -15.02 -12.10 -4.37
N ALA A 68 -14.31 -11.90 -3.26
CA ALA A 68 -14.70 -12.44 -1.94
C ALA A 68 -16.04 -11.91 -1.42
N LEU A 69 -16.43 -10.70 -1.82
CA LEU A 69 -17.64 -10.02 -1.36
C LEU A 69 -18.49 -9.55 -2.54
N LYS A 70 -19.82 -9.58 -2.34
CA LYS A 70 -20.80 -9.02 -3.28
C LYS A 70 -21.25 -7.66 -2.76
N PHE A 71 -20.98 -6.61 -3.54
CA PHE A 71 -21.41 -5.25 -3.21
C PHE A 71 -22.69 -4.90 -3.96
N TRP A 72 -23.56 -4.13 -3.30
CA TRP A 72 -24.72 -3.53 -3.95
C TRP A 72 -24.29 -2.25 -4.66
N ILE A 73 -24.61 -2.15 -5.95
CA ILE A 73 -24.23 -1.00 -6.77
C ILE A 73 -25.49 -0.24 -7.20
N PRO A 74 -25.53 1.09 -7.04
CA PRO A 74 -26.67 1.90 -7.47
C PRO A 74 -26.98 1.72 -8.96
N LYS A 75 -28.27 1.79 -9.28
CA LYS A 75 -28.73 1.69 -10.67
C LYS A 75 -28.10 2.79 -11.53
N GLY A 76 -27.55 2.42 -12.68
CA GLY A 76 -26.92 3.35 -13.63
C GLY A 76 -25.41 3.53 -13.43
N VAL A 77 -24.81 2.94 -12.39
CA VAL A 77 -23.35 2.95 -12.19
C VAL A 77 -22.72 1.76 -12.92
N GLN A 78 -21.60 2.00 -13.58
CA GLN A 78 -20.75 0.96 -14.16
C GLN A 78 -19.44 0.86 -13.38
N LEU A 79 -19.01 -0.37 -13.12
CA LEU A 79 -17.68 -0.62 -12.57
C LEU A 79 -16.64 -0.38 -13.66
N GLN A 80 -15.80 0.64 -13.48
CA GLN A 80 -14.55 0.72 -14.24
C GLN A 80 -13.63 -0.39 -13.75
N THR A 81 -13.49 -1.43 -14.54
CA THR A 81 -12.46 -2.46 -14.34
C THR A 81 -11.23 -2.03 -15.11
N GLN A 82 -10.18 -1.58 -14.42
CA GLN A 82 -8.87 -1.42 -15.04
C GLN A 82 -8.27 -2.82 -15.25
N GLN A 83 -7.84 -3.12 -16.47
CA GLN A 83 -6.99 -4.28 -16.72
C GLN A 83 -5.66 -4.03 -15.99
N ILE A 84 -5.31 -4.95 -15.08
CA ILE A 84 -4.04 -4.88 -14.36
C ILE A 84 -2.96 -5.29 -15.34
N GLU A 85 -2.31 -4.32 -15.98
CA GLU A 85 -1.06 -4.58 -16.69
C GLU A 85 0.03 -4.87 -15.66
N ASN A 86 0.63 -6.07 -15.78
CA ASN A 86 1.79 -6.50 -15.03
C ASN A 86 3.00 -5.68 -15.49
N HIS A 87 3.10 -4.43 -15.03
CA HIS A 87 4.36 -3.71 -15.11
C HIS A 87 5.28 -4.22 -14.00
N SER A 88 6.19 -5.12 -14.40
CA SER A 88 7.41 -5.40 -13.65
C SER A 88 8.22 -4.11 -13.62
N PHE A 89 8.25 -3.43 -12.47
CA PHE A 89 9.23 -2.38 -12.23
C PHE A 89 10.50 -3.09 -11.73
N VAL A 90 11.49 -3.18 -12.63
CA VAL A 90 12.84 -3.69 -12.36
C VAL A 90 13.61 -2.68 -11.52
#